data_AF-A0AAW0EKU5-F1
#
_entry.id   AF-A0AAW0EKU5-F1
#
_cell.length_a   1.000
_cell.length_b   1.000
_cell.length_c   1.000
_cell.angle_alpha   90.00
_cell.angle_beta   90.00
_cell.angle_gamma   90.00
#
_symmetry.space_group_name_H-M   'P 1'
#
loop_
_entity.id
_entity.type
_entity.pdbx_description
1 polymer ?
#
loop_
_entity_poly.entity_id
_entity_poly.type
_entity_poly.pdbx_seq_one_letter_code
_entity_poly.pdbx_strand_id
1 'polypeptide(L)'
;MPNSPKARGSTKGSKGRRGTTNAASLARSRARASAAEAALPESIAHLGGKQRTANRRAHCHKRFEDLAQLIVDMNPTAPPNTGAKGGPRKSKAAAATTSSSLPSASTFPTLQVGYLARALGLNVSSEQVASIVELVEADGPSSGSVDRRLLGYVLVDAMMTGTLGGPTLYEFTVAAPDGSTPACLSVERLTTFKPSLCVRAEETELFRAFEALDTTNRGYLEEVQLRSAMMEGKESLSAEEAEEMWLAMRDPETNRAHYRDFAEILARD
;
A
#
# COMPACT_ATOMS: atom_id res chain seq x y z
N MET A 1 -35.79 -29.30 -57.23
CA MET A 1 -36.06 -28.47 -58.41
C MET A 1 -36.08 -27.01 -57.95
N PRO A 2 -35.14 -26.18 -58.44
CA PRO A 2 -34.88 -24.83 -57.95
C PRO A 2 -35.81 -23.81 -58.62
N ASN A 3 -36.08 -22.69 -57.97
CA ASN A 3 -36.54 -21.48 -58.64
C ASN A 3 -36.01 -20.24 -57.89
N SER A 4 -34.95 -19.67 -58.43
CA SER A 4 -34.71 -18.22 -58.49
C SER A 4 -35.09 -17.79 -59.91
N PRO A 5 -35.60 -16.57 -60.16
CA PRO A 5 -34.67 -15.45 -60.37
C PRO A 5 -35.20 -14.01 -60.07
N LYS A 6 -34.23 -13.09 -59.88
CA LYS A 6 -34.13 -11.67 -60.36
C LYS A 6 -35.25 -10.67 -60.00
N ALA A 7 -35.04 -9.36 -59.86
CA ALA A 7 -33.89 -8.44 -59.73
C ALA A 7 -34.47 -7.00 -59.61
N ARG A 8 -33.58 -6.05 -59.27
CA ARG A 8 -33.59 -4.60 -59.56
C ARG A 8 -34.36 -3.63 -58.64
N GLY A 9 -33.61 -2.63 -58.18
CA GLY A 9 -34.12 -1.37 -57.65
C GLY A 9 -32.97 -0.43 -57.25
N SER A 10 -32.48 0.36 -58.21
CA SER A 10 -31.44 1.39 -58.06
C SER A 10 -32.08 2.76 -57.77
N THR A 11 -31.54 3.57 -56.85
CA THR A 11 -31.54 5.05 -56.88
C THR A 11 -30.45 5.59 -55.92
N LYS A 12 -29.42 6.27 -56.44
CA LYS A 12 -29.23 7.74 -56.55
C LYS A 12 -29.01 8.49 -55.22
N GLY A 13 -27.72 8.78 -54.95
CA GLY A 13 -27.16 10.14 -54.95
C GLY A 13 -27.53 11.12 -53.83
N SER A 14 -26.54 11.48 -53.01
CA SER A 14 -26.46 12.78 -52.34
C SER A 14 -25.00 13.20 -52.16
N LYS A 15 -24.67 14.35 -52.74
CA LYS A 15 -23.40 15.08 -52.66
C LYS A 15 -23.59 16.23 -51.67
N GLY A 16 -22.57 16.48 -50.85
CA GLY A 16 -22.37 17.75 -50.13
C GLY A 16 -22.06 17.50 -48.65
N ARG A 17 -21.25 18.29 -47.95
CA ARG A 17 -20.48 19.49 -48.27
C ARG A 17 -19.51 19.68 -47.10
N ARG A 18 -18.34 20.27 -47.38
CA ARG A 18 -17.27 20.60 -46.42
C ARG A 18 -17.76 21.40 -45.21
N GLY A 19 -17.14 21.13 -44.05
CA GLY A 19 -17.23 21.94 -42.83
C GLY A 19 -15.95 21.79 -42.00
N THR A 20 -14.83 22.29 -42.51
CA THR A 20 -13.55 22.40 -41.79
C THR A 20 -13.49 23.73 -41.05
N THR A 21 -13.94 23.80 -39.80
CA THR A 21 -13.56 24.87 -38.86
C THR A 21 -13.91 24.43 -37.43
N ASN A 22 -12.96 23.85 -36.69
CA ASN A 22 -13.04 23.79 -35.22
C ASN A 22 -11.68 23.62 -34.50
N ALA A 23 -10.56 23.82 -35.21
CA ALA A 23 -9.21 23.71 -34.59
C ALA A 23 -8.64 25.04 -34.06
N ALA A 24 -9.27 26.19 -34.33
CA ALA A 24 -8.72 27.50 -33.99
C ALA A 24 -9.21 28.08 -32.65
N SER A 25 -10.28 27.55 -32.05
CA SER A 25 -10.84 28.09 -30.79
C SER A 25 -10.19 27.51 -29.52
N LEU A 26 -9.64 26.28 -29.56
CA LEU A 26 -8.94 25.67 -28.42
C LEU A 26 -7.50 26.17 -28.25
N ALA A 27 -6.88 26.77 -29.28
CA ALA A 27 -5.53 27.31 -29.17
C ALA A 27 -5.47 28.68 -28.47
N ARG A 28 -6.57 29.46 -28.48
CA ARG A 28 -6.62 30.79 -27.85
C ARG A 28 -6.98 30.77 -26.37
N SER A 29 -7.66 29.74 -25.87
CA SER A 29 -7.93 29.58 -24.43
C SER A 29 -6.69 29.09 -23.65
N ARG A 30 -5.85 28.25 -24.27
CA ARG A 30 -4.61 27.75 -23.66
C ARG A 30 -3.51 28.83 -23.54
N ALA A 31 -3.46 29.78 -24.46
CA ALA A 31 -2.47 30.88 -24.41
C ALA A 31 -2.81 31.99 -23.39
N ARG A 32 -4.07 32.09 -22.93
CA ARG A 32 -4.47 33.05 -21.89
C ARG A 32 -4.38 32.49 -20.46
N ALA A 33 -4.47 31.17 -20.30
CA ALA A 33 -4.20 30.52 -19.02
C ALA A 33 -2.69 30.49 -18.69
N SER A 34 -1.81 30.35 -19.68
CA SER A 34 -0.36 30.31 -19.45
C SER A 34 0.30 31.69 -19.27
N ALA A 35 -0.42 32.79 -19.52
CA ALA A 35 0.11 34.15 -19.36
C ALA A 35 -0.26 34.78 -18.00
N ALA A 36 -1.29 34.24 -17.30
CA ALA A 36 -1.69 34.71 -15.98
C ALA A 36 -0.91 34.03 -14.84
N GLU A 37 -0.23 32.91 -15.11
CA GLU A 37 0.61 32.20 -14.14
C GLU A 37 2.06 32.74 -14.08
N ALA A 38 2.44 33.58 -15.04
CA ALA A 38 3.77 34.18 -15.15
C ALA A 38 3.93 35.51 -14.37
N ALA A 39 2.96 35.89 -13.53
CA ALA A 39 2.95 37.17 -12.82
C ALA A 39 2.77 37.03 -11.29
N LEU A 40 3.07 35.86 -10.72
CA LEU A 40 3.20 35.72 -9.28
C LEU A 40 4.69 35.53 -8.91
N PRO A 41 5.21 36.31 -7.96
CA PRO A 41 6.61 36.21 -7.54
C PRO A 41 6.91 34.79 -7.03
N GLU A 42 7.99 34.19 -7.55
CA GLU A 42 8.45 32.81 -7.28
C GLU A 42 8.57 32.47 -5.79
N SER A 43 8.67 33.48 -4.92
CA SER A 43 8.75 33.32 -3.47
C SER A 43 7.47 32.78 -2.83
N ILE A 44 6.29 32.92 -3.45
CA ILE A 44 5.02 32.47 -2.85
C ILE A 44 4.64 31.04 -3.29
N ALA A 45 5.02 30.63 -4.51
CA ALA A 45 4.78 29.28 -5.01
C ALA A 45 5.56 28.21 -4.21
N HIS A 46 6.77 28.54 -3.75
CA HIS A 46 7.62 27.62 -2.99
C HIS A 46 7.22 27.42 -1.52
N LEU A 47 6.50 28.36 -0.92
CA LEU A 47 6.02 28.24 0.47
C LEU A 47 4.79 27.34 0.58
N GLY A 48 3.92 27.31 -0.45
CA GLY A 48 2.75 26.45 -0.48
C GLY A 48 3.08 24.96 -0.60
N GLY A 49 4.13 24.60 -1.33
CA GLY A 49 4.54 23.21 -1.53
C GLY A 49 5.16 22.59 -0.27
N LYS A 50 6.14 23.25 0.35
CA LYS A 50 6.86 22.73 1.52
C LYS A 50 6.00 22.62 2.78
N GLN A 51 5.11 23.59 3.00
CA GLN A 51 4.19 23.56 4.15
C GLN A 51 3.15 22.43 4.00
N ARG A 52 2.65 22.20 2.78
CA ARG A 52 1.71 21.10 2.49
C ARG A 52 2.36 19.73 2.67
N THR A 53 3.61 19.56 2.24
CA THR A 53 4.32 18.28 2.42
C THR A 53 4.66 18.01 3.89
N ALA A 54 5.05 19.03 4.65
CA ALA A 54 5.27 18.91 6.09
C ALA A 54 3.99 18.55 6.86
N ASN A 55 2.87 19.23 6.57
CA ASN A 55 1.57 18.91 7.16
C ASN A 55 1.10 17.49 6.81
N ARG A 56 1.24 17.09 5.54
CA ARG A 56 0.88 15.74 5.10
C ARG A 56 1.73 14.68 5.81
N ARG A 57 3.02 14.91 5.96
CA ARG A 57 3.92 14.03 6.72
C ARG A 57 3.55 13.94 8.19
N ALA A 58 3.27 15.07 8.84
CA ALA A 58 2.84 15.08 10.24
C ALA A 58 1.54 14.29 10.43
N HIS A 59 0.61 14.39 9.46
CA HIS A 59 -0.60 13.58 9.44
C HIS A 59 -0.31 12.07 9.28
N CYS A 60 0.56 11.68 8.34
CA CYS A 60 0.97 10.27 8.19
C CYS A 60 1.67 9.75 9.46
N HIS A 61 2.54 10.54 10.07
CA HIS A 61 3.23 10.18 11.31
C HIS A 61 2.25 10.01 12.47
N LYS A 62 1.23 10.87 12.57
CA LYS A 62 0.17 10.72 13.56
C LYS A 62 -0.62 9.43 13.35
N ARG A 63 -1.03 9.14 12.10
CA ARG A 63 -1.72 7.86 11.77
C ARG A 63 -0.87 6.64 12.13
N PHE A 64 0.43 6.69 11.84
CA PHE A 64 1.37 5.64 12.22
C PHE A 64 1.37 5.42 13.74
N GLU A 65 1.53 6.48 14.54
CA GLU A 65 1.59 6.36 15.99
C GLU A 65 0.28 5.86 16.60
N ASP A 66 -0.86 6.37 16.13
CA ASP A 66 -2.19 5.97 16.58
C ASP A 66 -2.43 4.47 16.32
N LEU A 67 -2.10 3.98 15.12
CA LEU A 67 -2.26 2.57 14.76
C LEU A 67 -1.24 1.65 15.43
N ALA A 68 0.02 2.07 15.52
CA ALA A 68 1.06 1.29 16.20
C ALA A 68 0.70 1.10 17.68
N GLN A 69 0.18 2.14 18.34
CA GLN A 69 -0.28 2.03 19.72
C GLN A 69 -1.48 1.09 19.85
N LEU A 70 -2.48 1.24 18.97
CA LEU A 70 -3.67 0.38 18.98
C LEU A 70 -3.32 -1.10 18.82
N ILE A 71 -2.41 -1.45 17.90
CA ILE A 71 -1.99 -2.84 17.69
C ILE A 71 -1.28 -3.42 18.93
N VAL A 72 -0.43 -2.62 19.57
CA VAL A 72 0.24 -3.00 20.83
C VAL A 72 -0.78 -3.21 21.94
N ASP A 73 -1.79 -2.34 22.04
CA ASP A 73 -2.84 -2.43 23.05
C ASP A 73 -3.77 -3.64 22.84
N MET A 74 -4.05 -4.01 21.58
CA MET A 74 -4.87 -5.19 21.24
C MET A 74 -4.17 -6.51 21.50
N ASN A 75 -2.84 -6.53 21.42
CA ASN A 75 -2.02 -7.72 21.65
C ASN A 75 -0.99 -7.44 22.74
N PRO A 76 -1.42 -7.31 24.01
CA PRO A 76 -0.50 -7.22 25.12
C PRO A 76 0.20 -8.58 25.22
N THR A 77 1.36 -8.70 24.60
CA THR A 77 2.21 -9.89 24.75
C THR A 77 2.37 -10.16 26.24
N ALA A 78 1.91 -11.33 26.66
CA ALA A 78 1.75 -11.75 28.05
C ALA A 78 2.98 -11.43 28.93
N PRO A 79 2.79 -11.18 30.25
CA PRO A 79 3.90 -10.91 31.15
C PRO A 79 4.89 -12.08 31.21
N PRO A 80 6.18 -11.82 31.50
CA PRO A 80 7.15 -12.89 31.68
C PRO A 80 6.75 -13.75 32.87
N ASN A 81 6.81 -15.07 32.67
CA ASN A 81 6.72 -16.08 33.71
C ASN A 81 7.56 -15.68 34.95
N THR A 82 6.91 -15.18 36.00
CA THR A 82 7.46 -15.18 37.35
C THR A 82 6.97 -16.43 38.07
N GLY A 83 7.83 -17.44 38.16
CA GLY A 83 7.56 -18.67 38.90
C GLY A 83 7.58 -18.48 40.41
N ALA A 84 6.95 -19.41 41.14
CA ALA A 84 7.36 -19.78 42.50
C ALA A 84 6.71 -21.10 42.97
N LYS A 85 7.55 -22.13 43.15
CA LYS A 85 7.57 -23.26 44.12
C LYS A 85 8.19 -24.47 43.42
N GLY A 86 9.35 -25.02 43.76
CA GLY A 86 10.36 -24.83 44.81
C GLY A 86 11.30 -26.05 44.75
N GLY A 87 12.57 -25.90 45.14
CA GLY A 87 13.48 -27.04 45.33
C GLY A 87 14.96 -26.74 45.03
N PRO A 88 15.89 -26.93 45.99
CA PRO A 88 17.29 -26.58 45.81
C PRO A 88 18.08 -27.78 45.28
N ARG A 89 18.81 -27.61 44.17
CA ARG A 89 19.94 -28.49 43.83
C ARG A 89 21.09 -27.69 43.26
N LYS A 90 22.24 -27.85 43.92
CA LYS A 90 23.56 -27.34 43.52
C LYS A 90 23.98 -27.96 42.19
N SER A 91 24.27 -27.13 41.19
CA SER A 91 25.28 -27.43 40.17
C SER A 91 25.79 -26.14 39.54
N LYS A 92 27.09 -26.20 39.26
CA LYS A 92 28.03 -25.16 38.87
C LYS A 92 28.08 -25.14 37.33
N ALA A 93 27.78 -24.02 36.67
CA ALA A 93 28.11 -23.83 35.25
C ALA A 93 28.05 -22.36 34.81
N ALA A 94 29.04 -22.03 33.97
CA ALA A 94 29.32 -20.86 33.15
C ALA A 94 28.28 -19.74 33.01
N ALA A 95 28.78 -18.52 33.16
CA ALA A 95 28.12 -17.27 32.85
C ALA A 95 27.77 -17.17 31.35
N ALA A 96 26.48 -17.15 31.05
CA ALA A 96 25.93 -16.53 29.86
C ALA A 96 24.90 -15.51 30.34
N THR A 97 25.26 -14.22 30.23
CA THR A 97 24.42 -13.10 30.61
C THR A 97 23.35 -12.88 29.54
N THR A 98 22.26 -13.65 29.58
CA THR A 98 21.03 -13.34 28.85
C THR A 98 20.25 -12.28 29.64
N SER A 99 20.43 -11.03 29.25
CA SER A 99 19.60 -9.92 29.71
C SER A 99 18.28 -9.96 28.93
N SER A 100 17.23 -10.50 29.56
CA SER A 100 15.86 -10.32 29.11
C SER A 100 15.44 -8.87 29.42
N SER A 101 15.71 -7.95 28.50
CA SER A 101 15.16 -6.60 28.58
C SER A 101 13.65 -6.65 28.32
N LEU A 102 12.89 -5.98 29.18
CA LEU A 102 11.49 -5.65 28.96
C LEU A 102 11.33 -4.95 27.59
N PRO A 103 10.21 -5.13 26.88
CA PRO A 103 9.90 -4.30 25.72
C PRO A 103 9.72 -2.86 26.20
N SER A 104 10.76 -2.05 26.04
CA SER A 104 10.64 -0.60 26.20
C SER A 104 9.67 -0.08 25.15
N ALA A 105 8.92 0.99 25.46
CA ALA A 105 7.93 1.61 24.56
C ALA A 105 8.44 2.03 23.16
N SER A 106 9.75 1.86 22.89
CA SER A 106 10.43 2.12 21.62
C SER A 106 10.53 0.90 20.68
N THR A 107 10.09 -0.30 21.07
CA THR A 107 10.20 -1.50 20.23
C THR A 107 8.82 -1.99 19.77
N PHE A 108 8.74 -2.52 18.55
CA PHE A 108 7.52 -3.03 17.93
C PHE A 108 7.70 -4.49 17.49
N PRO A 109 6.75 -5.41 17.72
CA PRO A 109 6.93 -6.83 17.37
C PRO A 109 7.08 -7.06 15.86
N THR A 110 8.09 -7.83 15.45
CA THR A 110 8.39 -8.10 14.03
C THR A 110 7.21 -8.75 13.30
N LEU A 111 6.50 -9.66 13.98
CA LEU A 111 5.32 -10.35 13.43
C LEU A 111 4.13 -9.42 13.14
N GLN A 112 4.10 -8.24 13.78
CA GLN A 112 3.01 -7.27 13.62
C GLN A 112 3.30 -6.23 12.53
N VAL A 113 4.51 -6.17 11.98
CA VAL A 113 4.92 -5.15 11.00
C VAL A 113 4.04 -5.21 9.75
N GLY A 114 3.76 -6.40 9.23
CA GLY A 114 2.88 -6.56 8.07
C GLY A 114 1.45 -6.09 8.32
N TYR A 115 0.90 -6.37 9.51
CA TYR A 115 -0.44 -5.90 9.89
C TYR A 115 -0.48 -4.38 9.98
N LEU A 116 0.53 -3.76 10.60
CA LEU A 116 0.62 -2.30 10.71
C LEU A 116 0.73 -1.64 9.32
N ALA A 117 1.61 -2.14 8.45
CA ALA A 117 1.78 -1.60 7.10
C ALA A 117 0.47 -1.67 6.29
N ARG A 118 -0.25 -2.79 6.36
CA ARG A 118 -1.55 -2.96 5.69
C ARG A 118 -2.65 -2.08 6.30
N ALA A 119 -2.67 -1.92 7.62
CA ALA A 119 -3.58 -1.01 8.31
C ALA A 119 -3.33 0.47 7.95
N LEU A 120 -2.11 0.83 7.58
CA LEU A 120 -1.75 2.14 7.04
C LEU A 120 -2.15 2.33 5.57
N GLY A 121 -2.76 1.31 4.94
CA GLY A 121 -3.19 1.34 3.55
C GLY A 121 -2.09 0.96 2.55
N LEU A 122 -0.94 0.45 3.01
CA LEU A 122 0.10 -0.03 2.11
C LEU A 122 -0.20 -1.46 1.64
N ASN A 123 -0.05 -1.71 0.34
CA ASN A 123 -0.17 -3.06 -0.22
C ASN A 123 1.20 -3.75 -0.19
N VAL A 124 1.53 -4.37 0.94
CA VAL A 124 2.83 -5.03 1.15
C VAL A 124 2.73 -6.55 1.11
N SER A 125 3.55 -7.16 0.26
CA SER A 125 3.76 -8.61 0.17
C SER A 125 4.54 -9.13 1.38
N SER A 126 4.53 -10.44 1.60
CA SER A 126 5.30 -11.05 2.70
C SER A 126 6.82 -10.83 2.53
N GLU A 127 7.30 -10.84 1.28
CA GLU A 127 8.70 -10.53 0.94
C GLU A 127 9.03 -9.06 1.25
N GLN A 128 8.12 -8.14 0.96
CA GLN A 128 8.27 -6.73 1.28
C GLN A 128 8.26 -6.47 2.79
N VAL A 129 7.44 -7.21 3.56
CA VAL A 129 7.45 -7.14 5.02
C VAL A 129 8.81 -7.59 5.57
N ALA A 130 9.35 -8.70 5.07
CA ALA A 130 10.69 -9.14 5.45
C ALA A 130 11.75 -8.07 5.10
N SER A 131 11.61 -7.44 3.93
CA SER A 131 12.50 -6.37 3.48
C SER A 131 12.41 -5.11 4.38
N ILE A 132 11.22 -4.75 4.87
CA ILE A 132 11.03 -3.66 5.85
C ILE A 132 11.74 -3.99 7.17
N VAL A 133 11.57 -5.22 7.66
CA VAL A 133 12.20 -5.68 8.90
C VAL A 133 13.72 -5.67 8.75
N GLU A 134 14.25 -6.16 7.63
CA GLU A 134 15.68 -6.11 7.32
C GLU A 134 16.22 -4.68 7.24
N LEU A 135 15.44 -3.71 6.74
CA LEU A 135 15.86 -2.30 6.76
C LEU A 135 15.99 -1.73 8.18
N VAL A 136 15.16 -2.21 9.11
CA VAL A 136 15.01 -1.63 10.45
C VAL A 136 15.82 -2.37 11.53
N GLU A 137 15.96 -3.68 11.45
CA GLU A 137 16.71 -4.46 12.44
C GLU A 137 18.22 -4.16 12.35
N ALA A 138 18.92 -4.12 13.48
CA ALA A 138 20.38 -3.96 13.48
C ALA A 138 21.09 -5.22 12.95
N ASP A 139 22.36 -5.10 12.53
CA ASP A 139 23.19 -6.27 12.19
C ASP A 139 23.29 -7.22 13.39
N GLY A 140 22.67 -8.39 13.28
CA GLY A 140 22.65 -9.36 14.38
C GLY A 140 21.53 -10.41 14.24
N PRO A 141 21.43 -11.32 15.23
CA PRO A 141 20.30 -12.24 15.30
C PRO A 141 19.01 -11.44 15.49
N SER A 142 17.94 -11.83 14.78
CA SER A 142 16.64 -11.15 14.90
C SER A 142 16.20 -11.15 16.36
N SER A 143 15.92 -9.95 16.87
CA SER A 143 15.47 -9.77 18.25
C SER A 143 13.99 -10.11 18.44
N GLY A 144 13.27 -10.41 17.34
CA GLY A 144 11.81 -10.54 17.32
C GLY A 144 11.09 -9.19 17.47
N SER A 145 11.83 -8.08 17.50
CA SER A 145 11.31 -6.72 17.59
C SER A 145 12.13 -5.75 16.75
N VAL A 146 11.48 -4.70 16.27
CA VAL A 146 12.06 -3.62 15.48
C VAL A 146 11.96 -2.29 16.22
N ASP A 147 12.87 -1.36 15.97
CA ASP A 147 12.75 -0.01 16.53
C ASP A 147 11.53 0.71 15.92
N ARG A 148 10.60 1.12 16.77
CA ARG A 148 9.35 1.80 16.38
C ARG A 148 9.61 3.10 15.62
N ARG A 149 10.67 3.84 15.97
CA ARG A 149 11.02 5.10 15.31
C ARG A 149 11.52 4.85 13.89
N LEU A 150 12.44 3.90 13.73
CA LEU A 150 12.96 3.49 12.43
C LEU A 150 11.84 2.95 11.53
N LEU A 151 10.97 2.10 12.08
CA LEU A 151 9.80 1.59 11.38
C LEU A 151 8.87 2.73 10.94
N GLY A 152 8.66 3.73 11.80
CA GLY A 152 7.90 4.94 11.49
C GLY A 152 8.46 5.68 10.29
N TYR A 153 9.77 5.87 10.20
CA TYR A 153 10.39 6.53 9.04
C TYR A 153 10.15 5.77 7.73
N VAL A 154 10.37 4.45 7.74
CA VAL A 154 10.18 3.61 6.54
C VAL A 154 8.72 3.64 6.07
N LEU A 155 7.77 3.42 6.99
CA LEU A 155 6.35 3.33 6.63
C LEU A 155 5.76 4.70 6.28
N VAL A 156 6.14 5.77 6.99
CA VAL A 156 5.67 7.13 6.66
C VAL A 156 6.23 7.59 5.31
N ASP A 157 7.47 7.27 4.97
CA ASP A 157 8.00 7.56 3.64
C ASP A 157 7.23 6.78 2.57
N ALA A 158 7.00 5.49 2.79
CA ALA A 158 6.20 4.65 1.90
C ALA A 158 4.77 5.17 1.68
N MET A 159 4.11 5.68 2.71
CA MET A 159 2.79 6.33 2.59
C MET A 159 2.82 7.64 1.79
N MET A 160 3.95 8.33 1.80
CA MET A 160 4.12 9.61 1.11
C MET A 160 4.49 9.40 -0.36
N THR A 161 5.33 8.41 -0.64
CA THR A 161 5.97 8.17 -1.95
C THR A 161 5.32 7.03 -2.72
N GLY A 162 4.67 6.10 -2.03
CA GLY A 162 4.16 4.86 -2.61
C GLY A 162 5.21 3.77 -2.80
N THR A 163 6.45 4.01 -2.38
CA THR A 163 7.58 3.10 -2.58
C THR A 163 8.24 2.75 -1.26
N LEU A 164 8.41 1.46 -1.00
CA LEU A 164 9.31 0.98 0.04
C LEU A 164 10.75 1.10 -0.46
N GLY A 165 11.55 1.84 0.30
CA GLY A 165 12.91 2.19 -0.12
C GLY A 165 12.92 3.18 -1.28
N GLY A 166 14.03 3.90 -1.44
CA GLY A 166 14.20 4.85 -2.54
C GLY A 166 14.96 6.12 -2.16
N PRO A 167 15.09 7.05 -3.11
CA PRO A 167 15.89 8.27 -2.95
C PRO A 167 15.40 9.15 -1.81
N THR A 168 14.09 9.24 -1.60
CA THR A 168 13.49 10.08 -0.55
C THR A 168 13.92 9.60 0.84
N LEU A 169 13.82 8.29 1.10
CA LEU A 169 14.26 7.69 2.35
C LEU A 169 15.77 7.82 2.55
N TYR A 170 16.56 7.69 1.47
CA TYR A 170 18.01 7.92 1.48
C TYR A 170 18.37 9.38 1.79
N GLU A 171 17.68 10.35 1.20
CA GLU A 171 17.89 11.76 1.50
C GLU A 171 17.59 12.08 2.98
N PHE A 172 16.58 11.45 3.58
CA PHE A 172 16.31 11.62 5.02
C PHE A 172 17.40 11.08 5.93
N THR A 173 18.06 9.98 5.55
CA THR A 173 19.16 9.45 6.36
C THR A 173 20.43 10.28 6.24
N VAL A 174 20.67 10.89 5.08
CA VAL A 174 21.86 11.73 4.84
C VAL A 174 21.68 13.18 5.33
N ALA A 175 20.46 13.72 5.28
CA ALA A 175 20.18 15.12 5.60
C ALA A 175 20.05 15.43 7.10
N ALA A 176 20.33 14.50 8.01
CA ALA A 176 20.33 14.71 9.47
C ALA A 176 21.73 15.12 9.97
N PRO A 177 22.06 16.42 10.10
CA PRO A 177 23.45 16.87 10.31
C PRO A 177 23.75 17.20 11.77
N ASP A 178 22.75 17.32 12.63
CA ASP A 178 22.89 17.76 14.01
C ASP A 178 22.52 16.63 14.96
N GLY A 179 23.44 16.27 15.87
CA GLY A 179 23.43 15.13 16.80
C GLY A 179 22.25 14.99 17.79
N SER A 180 21.09 15.58 17.49
CA SER A 180 19.77 15.14 17.94
C SER A 180 19.38 13.88 17.15
N THR A 181 20.03 12.78 17.47
CA THR A 181 19.90 11.43 16.87
C THR A 181 18.50 11.09 16.31
N PRO A 182 18.30 11.07 14.98
CA PRO A 182 17.49 10.01 14.42
C PRO A 182 18.34 8.74 14.49
N ALA A 183 17.79 7.65 15.02
CA ALA A 183 18.34 6.35 14.67
C ALA A 183 18.34 6.32 13.13
N CYS A 184 19.50 6.35 12.49
CA CYS A 184 19.59 6.37 11.04
C CYS A 184 19.57 4.93 10.57
N LEU A 185 18.68 4.61 9.63
CA LEU A 185 18.76 3.37 8.86
C LEU A 185 20.16 3.29 8.24
N SER A 186 20.72 2.08 8.11
CA SER A 186 22.05 1.95 7.53
C SER A 186 22.04 2.38 6.06
N VAL A 187 22.90 3.35 5.75
CA VAL A 187 23.02 3.92 4.40
C VAL A 187 23.40 2.83 3.40
N GLU A 188 24.29 1.91 3.78
CA GLU A 188 24.71 0.77 2.95
C GLU A 188 23.53 -0.12 2.55
N ARG A 189 22.63 -0.44 3.49
CA ARG A 189 21.45 -1.24 3.19
C ARG A 189 20.49 -0.48 2.29
N LEU A 190 20.24 0.80 2.54
CA LEU A 190 19.39 1.61 1.67
C LEU A 190 19.93 1.72 0.23
N THR A 191 21.25 1.76 0.04
CA THR A 191 21.83 1.77 -1.32
C THR A 191 21.71 0.43 -2.04
N THR A 192 21.70 -0.67 -1.29
CA THR A 192 21.57 -2.03 -1.84
C THR A 192 20.11 -2.44 -1.97
N PHE A 193 19.23 -1.81 -1.20
CA PHE A 193 17.80 -2.11 -1.15
C PHE A 193 17.14 -1.80 -2.49
N LYS A 194 16.47 -2.79 -3.06
CA LYS A 194 15.70 -2.61 -4.29
C LYS A 194 14.37 -1.92 -3.95
N PRO A 195 14.13 -0.69 -4.41
CA PRO A 195 12.86 -0.02 -4.18
C PRO A 195 11.71 -0.83 -4.74
N SER A 196 10.60 -0.92 -4.00
CA SER A 196 9.42 -1.67 -4.42
C SER A 196 8.15 -0.86 -4.21
N LEU A 197 7.21 -0.97 -5.15
CA LEU A 197 5.92 -0.28 -5.05
C LEU A 197 5.05 -0.94 -3.98
N CYS A 198 4.40 -0.12 -3.16
CA CYS A 198 3.50 -0.55 -2.09
C CYS A 198 2.20 0.27 -2.07
N VAL A 199 1.90 0.98 -3.17
CA VAL A 199 0.63 1.67 -3.36
C VAL A 199 -0.48 0.64 -3.59
N ARG A 200 -1.68 0.93 -3.11
CA ARG A 200 -2.88 0.22 -3.56
C ARG A 200 -3.04 0.37 -5.08
N ALA A 201 -3.54 -0.68 -5.72
CA ALA A 201 -3.89 -0.61 -7.12
C ALA A 201 -5.05 0.38 -7.32
N GLU A 202 -5.03 1.10 -8.44
CA GLU A 202 -6.09 2.04 -8.81
C GLU A 202 -7.41 1.29 -9.06
N GLU A 203 -8.55 1.96 -8.88
CA GLU A 203 -9.89 1.37 -9.12
C GLU A 203 -9.97 0.69 -10.49
N THR A 204 -9.42 1.35 -11.51
CA THR A 204 -9.43 0.82 -12.89
C THR A 204 -8.59 -0.43 -13.07
N GLU A 205 -7.50 -0.58 -12.31
CA GLU A 205 -6.64 -1.77 -12.34
C GLU A 205 -7.31 -2.93 -11.62
N LEU A 206 -7.86 -2.67 -10.43
CA LEU A 206 -8.64 -3.65 -9.66
C LEU A 206 -9.87 -4.14 -10.44
N PHE A 207 -10.61 -3.22 -11.05
CA PHE A 207 -11.76 -3.54 -11.89
C PHE A 207 -11.37 -4.48 -13.03
N ARG A 208 -10.28 -4.18 -13.74
CA ARG A 208 -9.77 -5.04 -14.83
C ARG A 208 -9.33 -6.40 -14.34
N ALA A 209 -8.73 -6.48 -13.15
CA ALA A 209 -8.34 -7.75 -12.56
C ALA A 209 -9.57 -8.64 -12.27
N PHE A 210 -10.64 -8.08 -11.69
CA PHE A 210 -11.88 -8.81 -11.47
C PHE A 210 -12.62 -9.15 -12.77
N GLU A 211 -12.62 -8.26 -13.76
CA GLU A 211 -13.18 -8.53 -15.09
C GLU A 211 -12.48 -9.73 -15.76
N ALA A 212 -11.16 -9.89 -15.56
CA ALA A 212 -10.42 -11.04 -16.06
C ALA A 212 -10.82 -12.38 -15.40
N LEU A 213 -11.33 -12.34 -14.17
CA LEU A 213 -11.86 -13.52 -13.48
C LEU A 213 -13.28 -13.88 -13.96
N ASP A 214 -14.07 -12.88 -14.34
CA ASP A 214 -15.40 -13.06 -14.93
C ASP A 214 -15.30 -13.37 -16.42
N THR A 215 -14.89 -14.59 -16.75
CA THR A 215 -14.79 -15.10 -18.14
C THR A 215 -16.09 -14.95 -18.95
N THR A 216 -17.22 -14.79 -18.29
CA THR A 216 -18.55 -14.61 -18.87
C THR A 216 -18.98 -13.15 -19.03
N ASN A 217 -18.19 -12.20 -18.49
CA ASN A 217 -18.44 -10.75 -18.45
C ASN A 217 -19.87 -10.38 -18.04
N ARG A 218 -20.33 -10.97 -16.93
CA ARG A 218 -21.65 -10.77 -16.32
C ARG A 218 -21.70 -9.55 -15.40
N GLY A 219 -20.55 -9.04 -14.96
CA GLY A 219 -20.47 -7.93 -14.01
C GLY A 219 -20.52 -8.36 -12.54
N TYR A 220 -20.36 -9.66 -12.27
CA TYR A 220 -20.32 -10.21 -10.91
C TYR A 220 -19.55 -11.53 -10.85
N LEU A 221 -19.00 -11.84 -9.67
CA LEU A 221 -18.35 -13.11 -9.37
C LEU A 221 -19.23 -13.98 -8.47
N GLU A 222 -19.19 -15.29 -8.73
CA GLU A 222 -19.77 -16.30 -7.85
C GLU A 222 -18.72 -16.82 -6.86
N GLU A 223 -19.18 -17.41 -5.75
CA GLU A 223 -18.34 -17.86 -4.65
C GLU A 223 -17.17 -18.73 -5.13
N VAL A 224 -17.46 -19.72 -5.97
CA VAL A 224 -16.45 -20.67 -6.46
C VAL A 224 -15.37 -19.96 -7.27
N GLN A 225 -15.75 -18.98 -8.10
CA GLN A 225 -14.81 -18.24 -8.93
C GLN A 225 -13.88 -17.37 -8.08
N LEU A 226 -14.45 -16.65 -7.12
CA LEU A 226 -13.67 -15.79 -6.23
C LEU A 226 -12.77 -16.61 -5.30
N ARG A 227 -13.29 -17.66 -4.66
CA ARG A 227 -12.51 -18.52 -3.76
C ARG A 227 -11.37 -19.19 -4.50
N SER A 228 -11.61 -19.74 -5.69
CA SER A 228 -10.52 -20.30 -6.51
C SER A 228 -9.46 -19.24 -6.82
N ALA A 229 -9.85 -18.05 -7.28
CA ALA A 229 -8.91 -16.98 -7.58
C ALA A 229 -8.09 -16.50 -6.36
N MET A 230 -8.70 -16.48 -5.17
CA MET A 230 -8.02 -16.09 -3.92
C MET A 230 -7.09 -17.17 -3.36
N MET A 231 -7.42 -18.43 -3.61
CA MET A 231 -6.63 -19.57 -3.15
C MET A 231 -5.55 -19.99 -4.17
N GLU A 232 -5.65 -19.53 -5.42
CA GLU A 232 -4.72 -19.83 -6.51
C GLU A 232 -3.78 -18.64 -6.75
N GLY A 233 -2.54 -18.72 -6.24
CA GLY A 233 -1.56 -17.64 -6.40
C GLY A 233 -0.28 -17.87 -5.60
N LYS A 234 0.69 -16.95 -5.74
CA LYS A 234 1.90 -16.93 -4.89
C LYS A 234 1.60 -16.51 -3.45
N GLU A 235 0.58 -15.67 -3.27
CA GLU A 235 0.07 -15.25 -1.96
C GLU A 235 -1.40 -15.68 -1.89
N SER A 236 -1.61 -16.99 -1.67
CA SER A 236 -2.95 -17.55 -1.52
C SER A 236 -3.51 -17.27 -0.13
N LEU A 237 -4.80 -16.97 -0.08
CA LEU A 237 -5.54 -16.91 1.18
C LEU A 237 -5.84 -18.33 1.67
N SER A 238 -5.92 -18.49 3.00
CA SER A 238 -6.48 -19.68 3.60
C SER A 238 -7.96 -19.83 3.22
N ALA A 239 -8.48 -21.06 3.32
CA ALA A 239 -9.89 -21.31 3.03
C ALA A 239 -10.84 -20.48 3.91
N GLU A 240 -10.42 -20.19 5.14
CA GLU A 240 -11.12 -19.37 6.14
C GLU A 240 -11.09 -17.88 5.73
N GLU A 241 -9.91 -17.33 5.43
CA GLU A 241 -9.77 -15.94 4.97
C GLU A 241 -10.52 -15.68 3.66
N ALA A 242 -10.49 -16.63 2.72
CA ALA A 242 -11.23 -16.52 1.46
C ALA A 242 -12.75 -16.54 1.68
N GLU A 243 -13.22 -17.25 2.70
CA GLU A 243 -14.63 -17.30 3.08
C GLU A 243 -15.08 -16.01 3.76
N GLU A 244 -14.28 -15.47 4.68
CA GLU A 244 -14.53 -14.17 5.30
C GLU A 244 -14.59 -13.05 4.25
N MET A 245 -13.66 -13.07 3.29
CA MET A 245 -13.64 -12.12 2.19
C MET A 245 -14.87 -12.25 1.29
N TRP A 246 -15.29 -13.48 0.95
CA TRP A 246 -16.54 -13.70 0.20
C TRP A 246 -17.76 -13.17 0.96
N LEU A 247 -17.84 -13.41 2.26
CA LEU A 247 -18.94 -12.92 3.11
C LEU A 247 -18.97 -11.39 3.15
N ALA A 248 -17.83 -10.73 3.11
CA ALA A 248 -17.73 -9.27 3.03
C ALA A 248 -18.09 -8.71 1.65
N MET A 249 -17.82 -9.46 0.58
CA MET A 249 -18.02 -9.05 -0.81
C MET A 249 -19.42 -9.31 -1.35
N ARG A 250 -20.09 -10.36 -0.86
CA ARG A 250 -21.38 -10.78 -1.39
C ARG A 250 -22.48 -9.83 -0.97
N ASP A 251 -23.36 -9.51 -1.92
CA ASP A 251 -24.63 -8.88 -1.62
C ASP A 251 -25.56 -9.90 -0.92
N PRO A 252 -26.10 -9.60 0.28
CA PRO A 252 -27.00 -10.50 1.00
C PRO A 252 -28.29 -10.83 0.24
N GLU A 253 -28.73 -9.98 -0.70
CA GLU A 253 -29.97 -10.19 -1.45
C GLU A 253 -29.75 -11.11 -2.67
N THR A 254 -28.70 -10.85 -3.45
CA THR A 254 -28.43 -11.57 -4.70
C THR A 254 -27.46 -12.74 -4.56
N ASN A 255 -26.75 -12.81 -3.42
CA ASN A 255 -25.66 -13.75 -3.15
C ASN A 255 -24.56 -13.73 -4.23
N ARG A 256 -24.29 -12.54 -4.77
CA ARG A 256 -23.29 -12.27 -5.83
C ARG A 256 -22.36 -11.15 -5.39
N ALA A 257 -21.12 -11.18 -5.87
CA ALA A 257 -20.15 -10.11 -5.63
C ALA A 257 -20.03 -9.22 -6.87
N HIS A 258 -20.61 -8.02 -6.81
CA HIS A 258 -20.49 -7.02 -7.88
C HIS A 258 -19.12 -6.33 -7.79
N TYR A 259 -18.20 -6.72 -8.68
CA TYR A 259 -16.80 -6.29 -8.59
C TYR A 259 -16.57 -4.80 -8.90
N ARG A 260 -17.54 -4.11 -9.50
CA ARG A 260 -17.48 -2.65 -9.68
C ARG A 260 -17.47 -1.92 -8.35
N ASP A 261 -18.43 -2.24 -7.51
CA ASP A 261 -18.58 -1.62 -6.19
C ASP A 261 -17.38 -2.00 -5.31
N PHE A 262 -16.89 -3.22 -5.44
CA PHE A 262 -15.74 -3.69 -4.68
C PHE A 262 -14.41 -3.08 -5.13
N ALA A 263 -14.20 -2.88 -6.44
CA ALA A 263 -13.02 -2.17 -6.94
C ALA A 263 -12.99 -0.73 -6.45
N GLU A 264 -14.15 -0.06 -6.40
CA GLU A 264 -14.29 1.29 -5.84
C GLU A 264 -13.97 1.31 -4.34
N ILE A 265 -14.44 0.31 -3.57
CA ILE A 265 -14.15 0.20 -2.13
C ILE A 265 -12.66 -0.08 -1.88
N LEU A 266 -12.05 -1.02 -2.61
CA LEU A 266 -10.65 -1.39 -2.43
C LEU A 266 -9.68 -0.29 -2.86
N ALA A 267 -10.06 0.52 -3.85
CA ALA A 267 -9.28 1.67 -4.28
C ALA A 267 -9.44 2.89 -3.37
N ARG A 268 -10.54 2.96 -2.60
CA ARG A 268 -10.78 4.05 -1.64
C ARG A 268 -10.10 3.78 -0.30
N ASP A 269 -9.69 4.87 0.34
CA ASP A 269 -8.95 4.91 1.61
C ASP A 269 -9.62 4.15 2.76
#